data_AF-A0A077QMI4-F1
#
_entry.id   AF-A0A077QMI4-F1
#
_cell.length_a   1.000
_cell.length_b   1.000
_cell.length_c   1.000
_cell.angle_alpha   90.00
_cell.angle_beta   90.00
_cell.angle_gamma   90.00
#
_symmetry.space_group_name_H-M   'P 1'
#
loop_
_entity.id
_entity.type
_entity.pdbx_description
1 polymer ?
#
loop_
_entity_poly.entity_id
_entity_poly.type
_entity_poly.pdbx_seq_one_letter_code
_entity_poly.pdbx_strand_id
1 'polypeptide(L)'
;MLVTQTLAGTITGAQTIKPDGEKRLVAGTQKKGNFIPVSEIIDAPDTFIITEGYATALTVSQLHKGAVLTAIDESNLLTVSEQVRAQW
;
A
#
# COMPACT_ATOMS: atom_id res chain seq x y z
N MET A 1 -4.75 -10.87 -7.27
CA MET A 1 -4.03 -9.63 -7.66
C MET A 1 -4.08 -8.67 -6.50
N LEU A 2 -3.03 -7.88 -6.31
CA LEU A 2 -2.97 -6.86 -5.27
C LEU A 2 -3.26 -5.51 -5.90
N VAL A 3 -4.39 -4.89 -5.55
CA VAL A 3 -4.87 -3.66 -6.21
C VAL A 3 -4.13 -2.45 -5.66
N THR A 4 -3.66 -1.56 -6.53
CA THR A 4 -3.14 -0.25 -6.12
C THR A 4 -4.27 0.78 -6.19
N GLN A 5 -4.31 1.70 -5.24
CA GLN A 5 -5.33 2.75 -5.20
C GLN A 5 -4.79 4.06 -4.63
N THR A 6 -5.59 5.12 -4.84
CA THR A 6 -5.43 6.42 -4.16
C THR A 6 -5.94 6.35 -2.71
N LEU A 7 -5.68 7.40 -1.92
CA LEU A 7 -6.28 7.57 -0.58
C LEU A 7 -7.82 7.62 -0.59
N ALA A 8 -8.42 8.03 -1.71
CA ALA A 8 -9.88 8.04 -1.90
C ALA A 8 -10.44 6.68 -2.36
N GLY A 9 -9.62 5.64 -2.47
CA GLY A 9 -10.05 4.31 -2.90
C GLY A 9 -10.18 4.14 -4.42
N THR A 10 -9.78 5.13 -5.22
CA THR A 10 -9.77 5.00 -6.69
C THR A 10 -8.68 4.02 -7.12
N ILE A 11 -9.05 2.96 -7.83
CA ILE A 11 -8.11 1.96 -8.36
C ILE A 11 -7.21 2.60 -9.43
N THR A 12 -5.90 2.37 -9.31
CA THR A 12 -4.86 2.95 -10.20
C THR A 12 -3.98 1.90 -10.87
N GLY A 13 -4.24 0.62 -10.63
CA GLY A 13 -3.46 -0.49 -11.16
C GLY A 13 -3.40 -1.67 -10.21
N ALA A 14 -2.36 -2.49 -10.36
CA ALA A 14 -2.17 -3.67 -9.53
C ALA A 14 -0.75 -4.26 -9.60
N GLN A 15 -0.40 -5.04 -8.58
CA GLN A 15 0.76 -5.92 -8.54
C GLN A 15 0.31 -7.39 -8.58
N THR A 16 1.02 -8.21 -9.35
CA THR A 16 0.93 -9.67 -9.30
C THR A 16 2.14 -10.23 -8.56
N ILE A 17 1.91 -11.32 -7.83
CA ILE A 17 2.96 -12.13 -7.21
C ILE A 17 2.76 -13.55 -7.74
N LYS A 18 3.76 -14.09 -8.42
CA LYS A 18 3.75 -15.46 -8.93
C LYS A 18 4.12 -16.47 -7.82
N PRO A 19 3.82 -17.78 -7.99
CA PRO A 19 4.21 -18.80 -7.01
C PRO A 19 5.72 -18.88 -6.73
N ASP A 20 6.56 -18.47 -7.70
CA ASP A 20 8.02 -18.39 -7.56
C ASP A 20 8.51 -17.11 -6.84
N GLY A 21 7.59 -16.24 -6.43
CA GLY A 21 7.89 -14.98 -5.76
C GLY A 21 8.16 -13.80 -6.70
N GLU A 22 8.15 -14.00 -8.02
CA GLU A 22 8.32 -12.90 -8.97
C GLU A 22 7.16 -11.90 -8.83
N LYS A 23 7.50 -10.63 -8.63
CA LYS A 23 6.54 -9.53 -8.51
C LYS A 23 6.55 -8.71 -9.78
N ARG A 24 5.37 -8.41 -10.33
CA ARG A 24 5.24 -7.51 -11.48
C ARG A 24 4.10 -6.52 -11.28
N LEU A 25 4.31 -5.30 -11.74
CA LEU A 25 3.22 -4.34 -11.89
C LEU A 25 2.47 -4.62 -13.20
N VAL A 26 1.15 -4.54 -13.15
CA VAL A 26 0.32 -4.60 -14.35
C VAL A 26 0.60 -3.37 -15.21
N ALA A 27 0.66 -3.54 -16.53
CA ALA A 27 0.89 -2.45 -17.46
C ALA A 27 -0.11 -1.30 -17.23
N GLY A 28 0.40 -0.07 -17.19
CA GLY A 28 -0.42 1.12 -16.90
C GLY A 28 -0.63 1.42 -15.41
N THR A 29 -0.08 0.61 -14.49
CA THR A 29 -0.14 0.91 -13.04
C THR A 29 0.55 2.24 -12.73
N GLN A 30 -0.20 3.15 -12.11
CA GLN A 30 0.35 4.42 -11.64
C GLN A 30 0.95 4.21 -10.25
N LYS A 31 2.27 3.98 -10.15
CA LYS A 31 2.91 3.67 -8.86
C LYS A 31 3.02 4.87 -7.91
N LYS A 32 3.52 6.00 -8.41
CA LYS A 32 3.93 7.14 -7.56
C LYS A 32 2.74 7.70 -6.78
N GLY A 33 2.84 7.72 -5.44
CA GLY A 33 1.80 8.18 -4.51
C GLY A 33 0.65 7.19 -4.32
N ASN A 34 0.56 6.12 -5.10
CA ASN A 34 -0.45 5.09 -4.90
C ASN A 34 0.15 3.89 -4.15
N PHE A 35 -0.71 3.14 -3.50
CA PHE A 35 -0.31 2.08 -2.58
C PHE A 35 -1.30 0.92 -2.65
N ILE A 36 -0.95 -0.21 -2.04
CA ILE A 36 -1.89 -1.33 -1.84
C ILE A 36 -2.33 -1.29 -0.37
N PRO A 37 -3.63 -1.11 -0.07
CA PRO A 37 -4.13 -1.25 1.28
C PRO A 37 -4.13 -2.73 1.68
N VAL A 38 -3.60 -3.04 2.86
CA VAL A 38 -3.61 -4.39 3.42
C VAL A 38 -4.71 -4.55 4.46
N SER A 39 -5.10 -3.45 5.10
CA SER A 39 -6.30 -3.35 5.93
C SER A 39 -7.24 -2.28 5.36
N GLU A 40 -8.50 -2.33 5.78
CA GLU A 40 -9.45 -1.25 5.51
C GLU A 40 -8.95 0.06 6.13
N ILE A 41 -9.07 1.16 5.38
CA ILE A 41 -8.84 2.51 5.89
C ILE A 41 -10.19 2.99 6.43
N ILE A 42 -10.40 2.79 7.73
CA ILE A 42 -11.58 3.33 8.43
C ILE A 42 -11.44 4.85 8.61
N ASP A 43 -12.57 5.54 8.83
CA ASP A 43 -12.54 6.98 9.10
C ASP A 43 -11.71 7.27 10.36
N ALA A 44 -10.66 8.09 10.17
CA ALA A 44 -9.70 8.54 11.18
C ALA A 44 -8.97 7.42 11.95
N PRO A 45 -8.02 6.69 11.31
CA PRO A 45 -7.20 5.71 12.01
C PRO A 45 -6.22 6.41 12.97
N ASP A 46 -6.11 5.92 14.21
CA ASP A 46 -5.14 6.44 15.19
C ASP A 46 -3.68 6.23 14.76
N THR A 47 -3.43 5.25 13.89
CA THR A 47 -2.08 4.87 13.45
C THR A 47 -2.11 4.36 12.02
N PHE A 48 -1.19 4.89 11.22
CA PHE A 48 -0.83 4.34 9.92
C PHE A 48 0.50 3.60 10.02
N ILE A 49 0.57 2.42 9.40
CA ILE A 49 1.82 1.67 9.24
C ILE A 49 2.07 1.50 7.75
N ILE A 50 3.16 2.09 7.28
CA ILE A 50 3.54 2.10 5.86
C ILE A 50 4.79 1.25 5.71
N THR A 51 4.70 0.19 4.93
CA THR A 51 5.83 -0.69 4.64
C THR A 51 6.26 -0.58 3.18
N GLU A 52 7.48 -1.01 2.88
CA GLU A 52 7.95 -1.07 1.49
C GLU A 52 7.15 -2.12 0.70
N GLY A 53 7.24 -3.39 1.09
CA GLY A 53 6.61 -4.51 0.36
C GLY A 53 5.40 -5.13 1.06
N TYR A 54 4.55 -5.77 0.25
CA TYR A 54 3.28 -6.38 0.68
C TYR A 54 3.45 -7.48 1.73
N ALA A 55 4.44 -8.36 1.60
CA ALA A 55 4.65 -9.46 2.56
C ALA A 55 4.87 -8.92 3.99
N THR A 56 5.68 -7.86 4.13
CA THR A 56 5.89 -7.19 5.41
C THR A 56 4.62 -6.51 5.92
N ALA A 57 3.87 -5.81 5.05
CA ALA A 57 2.59 -5.21 5.42
C ALA A 57 1.60 -6.26 5.94
N LEU A 58 1.51 -7.41 5.27
CA LEU A 58 0.61 -8.51 5.65
C LEU A 58 1.01 -9.14 7.00
N THR A 59 2.29 -9.26 7.29
CA THR A 59 2.75 -9.72 8.60
C THR A 59 2.41 -8.70 9.68
N VAL A 60 2.66 -7.41 9.42
CA VAL A 60 2.41 -6.33 10.38
C VAL A 60 0.92 -6.16 10.68
N SER A 61 0.05 -6.30 9.68
CA SER A 61 -1.41 -6.20 9.87
C SER A 61 -1.99 -7.29 10.78
N GLN A 62 -1.26 -8.41 10.95
CA GLN A 62 -1.64 -9.48 11.88
C GLN A 62 -1.13 -9.24 13.31
N LEU A 63 -0.16 -8.34 13.50
CA LEU A 63 0.54 -8.13 14.77
C LEU A 63 0.19 -6.79 15.44
N HIS A 64 -0.30 -5.82 14.66
CA HIS A 64 -0.57 -4.46 15.14
C HIS A 64 -1.95 -3.96 14.70
N LYS A 65 -2.54 -3.08 15.51
CA LYS A 65 -3.76 -2.35 15.16
C LYS A 65 -3.39 -1.06 14.42
N GLY A 66 -4.08 -0.78 13.32
CA GLY A 66 -3.89 0.44 12.53
C GLY A 66 -4.20 0.22 11.05
N ALA A 67 -4.20 1.30 10.28
CA ALA A 67 -4.29 1.24 8.82
C ALA A 67 -2.94 0.86 8.23
N VAL A 68 -2.87 -0.28 7.53
CA VAL A 68 -1.61 -0.82 6.99
C VAL A 68 -1.59 -0.71 5.47
N LEU A 69 -0.56 -0.02 4.96
CA LEU A 69 -0.36 0.25 3.54
C LEU A 69 1.00 -0.28 3.09
N THR A 70 1.12 -0.76 1.84
CA THR A 70 2.44 -0.98 1.21
C THR A 70 2.69 0.02 0.10
N ALA A 71 3.87 0.65 0.15
CA ALA A 71 4.35 1.61 -0.83
C ALA A 71 4.89 0.95 -2.10
N ILE A 72 4.86 -0.38 -2.22
CA ILE A 72 5.34 -1.18 -3.36
C ILE A 72 6.87 -1.31 -3.42
N ASP A 73 7.60 -0.19 -3.35
CA ASP A 73 9.07 -0.13 -3.28
C ASP A 73 9.58 1.12 -2.53
N GLU A 74 10.88 1.17 -2.26
CA GLU A 74 11.54 2.22 -1.47
C GLU A 74 11.32 3.64 -2.03
N SER A 75 11.25 3.76 -3.36
CA SER A 75 11.15 5.06 -4.04
C SER A 75 9.81 5.77 -3.81
N ASN A 76 8.82 5.04 -3.28
CA ASN A 76 7.46 5.53 -3.08
C ASN A 76 7.10 5.70 -1.60
N LEU A 77 7.94 5.23 -0.67
CA LEU A 77 7.71 5.32 0.78
C LEU A 77 7.49 6.76 1.24
N LEU A 78 8.39 7.67 0.84
CA LEU A 78 8.30 9.09 1.23
C LEU A 78 7.01 9.71 0.69
N THR A 79 6.72 9.52 -0.60
CA THR A 79 5.53 10.11 -1.23
C THR A 79 4.23 9.63 -0.59
N VAL A 80 4.09 8.33 -0.31
CA VAL A 80 2.88 7.79 0.35
C VAL A 80 2.78 8.32 1.79
N SER A 81 3.91 8.39 2.51
CA SER A 81 3.94 8.89 3.90
C SER A 81 3.53 10.37 4.00
N GLU A 82 4.04 11.21 3.10
CA GLU A 82 3.67 12.63 3.03
C GLU A 82 2.19 12.82 2.69
N GLN A 83 1.65 12.03 1.77
CA GLN A 83 0.23 12.11 1.41
C GLN A 83 -0.68 11.68 2.57
N VAL A 84 -0.36 10.58 3.26
CA VAL A 84 -1.10 10.15 4.45
C VAL A 84 -1.07 11.25 5.52
N ARG A 85 0.12 11.80 5.81
CA ARG A 85 0.29 12.88 6.79
C ARG A 85 -0.47 14.16 6.43
N ALA A 86 -0.64 14.45 5.15
CA ALA A 86 -1.38 15.63 4.72
C ALA A 86 -2.90 15.48 4.92
N GLN A 87 -3.41 14.24 4.96
CA GLN A 87 -4.83 13.95 5.09
C GLN A 87 -5.26 13.58 6.53
N TRP A 88 -4.37 12.99 7.35
CA TRP A 88 -4.60 12.63 8.76
C TRP A 88 -3.43 13.06 9.67
#